data_AF-A0A7Y2L935-F1
#
_entry.id   AF-A0A7Y2L935-F1
#
_cell.length_a   1.000
_cell.length_b   1.000
_cell.length_c   1.000
_cell.angle_alpha   90.00
_cell.angle_beta   90.00
_cell.angle_gamma   90.00
#
_symmetry.space_group_name_H-M   'P 1'
#
loop_
_entity.id
_entity.type
_entity.pdbx_description
1 polymer ?
#
loop_
_entity_poly.entity_id
_entity_poly.type
_entity_poly.pdbx_seq_one_letter_code
_entity_poly.pdbx_strand_id
1 'polypeptide(L)'
;MKKISIIILMIFVLGTLSFTACNTESTDTKIDDYITNTVKKVEILDHKFSNYFLTYDEYLKELKDLFVNAFDENKHYERKYAEIDIRNFTDEELKNIREKYEKENKKDKIEVEISKIYSDGKYKYVFTKANIIQPYMPENKENITGIVITRKYTFVKENNDWKIQYIDQALYSNNISFEKMEYNKFNNELAEYITKFDPLEN
;
A
#
# COMPACT_ATOMS: atom_id res chain seq x y z
N MET A 1 54.11 -10.47 40.90
CA MET A 1 53.56 -10.42 39.52
C MET A 1 52.37 -11.34 39.25
N LYS A 2 51.82 -12.10 40.22
CA LYS A 2 50.60 -12.94 40.00
C LYS A 2 49.26 -12.26 40.32
N LYS A 3 49.26 -11.17 41.09
CA LYS A 3 48.01 -10.47 41.50
C LYS A 3 47.49 -9.44 40.48
N ILE A 4 48.36 -8.91 39.62
CA ILE A 4 47.98 -7.91 38.59
C ILE A 4 47.25 -8.60 37.41
N SER A 5 47.62 -9.84 37.07
CA SER A 5 47.00 -10.59 35.97
C SER A 5 45.55 -11.01 36.24
N ILE A 6 45.15 -11.18 37.50
CA ILE A 6 43.76 -11.59 37.84
C ILE A 6 42.79 -10.42 37.69
N ILE A 7 43.22 -9.19 38.01
CA ILE A 7 42.37 -8.00 37.90
C ILE A 7 42.12 -7.63 36.43
N ILE A 8 43.12 -7.79 35.56
CA ILE A 8 42.98 -7.54 34.11
C ILE A 8 42.04 -8.58 33.46
N LEU A 9 42.10 -9.85 33.89
CA LEU A 9 41.20 -10.89 33.39
C LEU A 9 39.74 -10.66 33.84
N MET A 10 39.53 -10.15 35.05
CA MET A 10 38.19 -9.90 35.60
C MET A 10 37.50 -8.68 34.96
N ILE A 11 38.26 -7.66 34.54
CA ILE A 11 37.75 -6.53 33.75
C ILE A 11 37.37 -6.96 32.33
N PHE A 12 38.11 -7.92 31.75
CA PHE A 12 37.82 -8.45 30.41
C PHE A 12 36.58 -9.36 30.38
N VAL A 13 36.30 -10.08 31.47
CA VAL A 13 35.11 -10.93 31.60
C VAL A 13 33.85 -10.13 31.97
N LEU A 14 33.97 -9.01 32.70
CA LEU A 14 32.83 -8.10 32.91
C LEU A 14 32.54 -7.19 31.69
N GLY A 15 33.53 -6.84 30.87
CA GLY A 15 33.36 -6.01 29.68
C GLY A 15 32.70 -6.71 28.49
N THR A 16 32.60 -8.04 28.51
CA THR A 16 31.99 -8.84 27.42
C THR A 16 30.50 -9.09 27.62
N LEU A 17 29.91 -8.67 28.75
CA LEU A 17 28.46 -8.70 28.98
C LEU A 17 27.74 -7.40 28.56
N SER A 18 28.47 -6.42 28.01
CA SER A 18 27.91 -5.09 27.70
C SER A 18 27.55 -4.86 26.23
N PHE A 19 27.55 -5.89 25.38
CA PHE A 19 27.24 -5.75 23.96
C PHE A 19 26.16 -6.72 23.47
N THR A 20 24.94 -6.64 24.00
CA THR A 20 23.71 -6.92 23.24
C THR A 20 22.51 -6.15 23.84
N ALA A 21 22.62 -4.83 23.98
CA ALA A 21 21.45 -3.96 23.87
C ALA A 21 21.46 -3.38 22.45
N CYS A 22 21.42 -4.27 21.46
CA CYS A 22 21.08 -3.87 20.10
C CYS A 22 19.59 -3.55 20.15
N ASN A 23 19.20 -2.34 19.74
CA ASN A 23 17.81 -1.91 19.63
C ASN A 23 16.97 -3.00 18.94
N THR A 24 16.29 -3.80 19.75
CA THR A 24 15.30 -4.75 19.29
C THR A 24 14.01 -3.96 19.21
N GLU A 25 13.85 -3.19 18.13
CA GLU A 25 12.50 -3.11 17.57
C GLU A 25 12.00 -4.54 17.49
N SER A 26 10.90 -4.82 18.18
CA SER A 26 10.37 -6.18 18.25
C SER A 26 10.21 -6.70 16.82
N THR A 27 10.47 -7.98 16.61
CA THR A 27 10.29 -8.63 15.31
C THR A 27 8.90 -8.33 14.73
N ASP A 28 7.91 -8.15 15.60
CA ASP A 28 6.54 -7.76 15.26
C ASP A 28 6.46 -6.35 14.64
N THR A 29 7.13 -5.34 15.21
CA THR A 29 7.18 -3.99 14.61
C THR A 29 7.77 -4.01 13.21
N LYS A 30 8.86 -4.78 13.00
CA LYS A 30 9.50 -4.88 11.67
C LYS A 30 8.61 -5.56 10.64
N ILE A 31 7.86 -6.59 11.05
CA ILE A 31 6.89 -7.27 10.18
C ILE A 31 5.76 -6.31 9.83
N ASP A 32 5.26 -5.56 10.81
CA ASP A 32 4.14 -4.65 10.61
C ASP A 32 4.52 -3.46 9.71
N ASP A 33 5.75 -2.94 9.85
CA ASP A 33 6.31 -1.94 8.95
C ASP A 33 6.46 -2.48 7.52
N TYR A 34 6.98 -3.71 7.37
CA TYR A 34 7.11 -4.35 6.06
C TYR A 34 5.74 -4.49 5.37
N ILE A 35 4.73 -4.98 6.08
CA ILE A 35 3.37 -5.17 5.54
C ILE A 35 2.75 -3.83 5.17
N THR A 36 2.84 -2.84 6.06
CA THR A 36 2.30 -1.49 5.82
C THR A 36 2.97 -0.84 4.61
N ASN A 37 4.29 -0.95 4.49
CA ASN A 37 5.04 -0.43 3.34
C ASN A 37 4.71 -1.17 2.04
N THR A 38 4.45 -2.48 2.11
CA THR A 38 4.02 -3.27 0.96
C THR A 38 2.66 -2.80 0.45
N VAL A 39 1.69 -2.60 1.36
CA VAL A 39 0.38 -2.01 1.00
C VAL A 39 0.54 -0.62 0.42
N LYS A 40 1.32 0.25 1.07
CA LYS A 40 1.60 1.60 0.57
C LYS A 40 2.20 1.56 -0.85
N LYS A 41 3.12 0.64 -1.12
CA LYS A 41 3.72 0.48 -2.46
C LYS A 41 2.66 0.08 -3.49
N VAL A 42 1.78 -0.88 -3.19
CA VAL A 42 0.70 -1.27 -4.12
C VAL A 42 -0.23 -0.10 -4.39
N GLU A 43 -0.65 0.64 -3.36
CA GLU A 43 -1.50 1.81 -3.51
C GLU A 43 -0.82 2.87 -4.41
N ILE A 44 0.46 3.17 -4.18
CA ILE A 44 1.23 4.08 -5.05
C ILE A 44 1.23 3.60 -6.50
N LEU A 45 1.50 2.31 -6.74
CA LEU A 45 1.56 1.75 -8.09
C LEU A 45 0.20 1.79 -8.79
N ASP A 46 -0.87 1.35 -8.12
CA ASP A 46 -2.23 1.33 -8.67
C ASP A 46 -2.70 2.75 -9.02
N HIS A 47 -2.43 3.74 -8.15
CA HIS A 47 -2.81 5.13 -8.37
C HIS A 47 -1.93 5.81 -9.42
N LYS A 48 -0.61 5.59 -9.43
CA LYS A 48 0.27 6.10 -10.49
C LYS A 48 -0.11 5.54 -11.85
N PHE A 49 -0.36 4.23 -11.94
CA PHE A 49 -0.81 3.59 -13.19
C PHE A 49 -2.15 4.16 -13.66
N SER A 50 -3.14 4.30 -12.75
CA SER A 50 -4.46 4.87 -13.08
C SER A 50 -4.41 6.34 -13.50
N ASN A 51 -3.35 7.07 -13.10
CA ASN A 51 -3.12 8.47 -13.45
C ASN A 51 -2.01 8.62 -14.49
N TYR A 52 -1.77 7.57 -15.27
CA TYR A 52 -0.89 7.59 -16.42
C TYR A 52 0.58 7.86 -16.09
N PHE A 53 1.05 7.68 -14.85
CA PHE A 53 2.46 7.90 -14.48
C PHE A 53 3.38 6.71 -14.75
N LEU A 54 2.81 5.53 -15.03
CA LEU A 54 3.54 4.29 -15.28
C LEU A 54 2.98 3.60 -16.51
N THR A 55 3.85 2.96 -17.29
CA THR A 55 3.43 1.99 -18.30
C THR A 55 2.92 0.71 -17.63
N TYR A 56 2.20 -0.12 -18.40
CA TYR A 56 1.70 -1.38 -17.88
C TYR A 56 2.84 -2.35 -17.52
N ASP A 57 3.91 -2.38 -18.31
CA ASP A 57 5.07 -3.25 -18.06
C ASP A 57 5.81 -2.85 -16.78
N GLU A 58 6.02 -1.55 -16.55
CA GLU A 58 6.62 -1.04 -15.30
C GLU A 58 5.75 -1.37 -14.09
N TYR A 59 4.45 -1.11 -14.21
CA TYR A 59 3.46 -1.40 -13.19
C TYR A 59 3.47 -2.89 -12.78
N LEU A 60 3.41 -3.81 -13.75
CA LEU A 60 3.43 -5.24 -13.47
C LEU A 60 4.76 -5.71 -12.89
N LYS A 61 5.88 -5.22 -13.44
CA LYS A 61 7.22 -5.57 -12.96
C LYS A 61 7.40 -5.24 -11.48
N GLU A 62 6.91 -4.08 -11.04
CA GLU A 62 7.04 -3.65 -9.65
C GLU A 62 6.06 -4.34 -8.68
N LEU A 63 4.89 -4.75 -9.18
CA LEU A 63 3.88 -5.45 -8.38
C LEU A 63 4.21 -6.92 -8.15
N LYS A 64 4.67 -7.62 -9.18
CA LYS A 64 4.69 -9.10 -9.23
C LYS A 64 5.34 -9.73 -7.99
N ASP A 65 6.47 -9.19 -7.54
CA ASP A 65 7.23 -9.74 -6.42
C ASP A 65 6.54 -9.57 -5.05
N LEU A 66 5.54 -8.69 -4.95
CA LEU A 66 4.77 -8.42 -3.73
C LEU A 66 3.69 -9.48 -3.49
N PHE A 67 3.34 -10.25 -4.51
CA PHE A 67 2.28 -11.27 -4.47
C PHE A 67 2.87 -12.66 -4.38
N VAL A 68 2.06 -13.58 -3.86
CA VAL A 68 2.30 -15.03 -3.96
C VAL A 68 2.37 -15.46 -5.42
N ASN A 69 2.89 -16.66 -5.69
CA ASN A 69 3.11 -17.17 -7.05
C ASN A 69 1.85 -17.31 -7.93
N ALA A 70 0.65 -17.04 -7.42
CA ALA A 70 -0.63 -17.06 -8.15
C ALA A 70 -1.04 -15.68 -8.73
N PHE A 71 -0.07 -14.87 -9.15
CA PHE A 71 -0.29 -13.53 -9.72
C PHE A 71 -1.04 -13.58 -11.07
N ASP A 72 -2.15 -12.85 -11.18
CA ASP A 72 -3.02 -12.81 -12.37
C ASP A 72 -3.05 -11.40 -12.97
N GLU A 73 -2.21 -11.17 -13.97
CA GLU A 73 -2.00 -9.87 -14.63
C GLU A 73 -3.29 -9.18 -15.08
N ASN A 74 -4.30 -9.95 -15.54
CA ASN A 74 -5.57 -9.37 -15.97
C ASN A 74 -6.35 -8.83 -14.78
N LYS A 75 -6.41 -9.56 -13.66
CA LYS A 75 -7.03 -9.03 -12.43
C LYS A 75 -6.30 -7.80 -11.90
N HIS A 76 -4.98 -7.71 -12.08
CA HIS A 76 -4.24 -6.51 -11.70
C HIS A 76 -4.56 -5.32 -12.60
N TYR A 77 -4.69 -5.54 -13.90
CA TYR A 77 -5.09 -4.48 -14.84
C TYR A 77 -6.47 -3.88 -14.51
N GLU A 78 -7.45 -4.72 -14.16
CA GLU A 78 -8.82 -4.29 -13.83
C GLU A 78 -8.93 -3.48 -12.53
N ARG A 79 -7.86 -3.39 -11.72
CA ARG A 79 -7.87 -2.50 -10.55
C ARG A 79 -7.75 -1.02 -10.90
N LYS A 80 -7.33 -0.70 -12.13
CA LYS A 80 -7.22 0.69 -12.58
C LYS A 80 -8.60 1.35 -12.61
N TYR A 81 -8.61 2.65 -12.40
CA TYR A 81 -9.81 3.49 -12.64
C TYR A 81 -9.57 4.52 -13.75
N ALA A 82 -8.51 4.34 -14.54
CA ALA A 82 -8.30 5.10 -15.77
C ALA A 82 -9.46 4.89 -16.74
N GLU A 83 -9.97 5.98 -17.32
CA GLU A 83 -11.14 6.01 -18.21
C GLU A 83 -10.90 5.27 -19.54
N ILE A 84 -9.64 5.12 -19.95
CA ILE A 84 -9.22 4.54 -21.22
C ILE A 84 -8.36 3.29 -21.01
N ASP A 85 -8.33 2.41 -22.01
CA ASP A 85 -7.41 1.28 -22.04
C ASP A 85 -5.99 1.79 -22.34
N ILE A 86 -5.08 1.63 -21.38
CA ILE A 86 -3.69 2.10 -21.47
C ILE A 86 -2.68 0.94 -21.50
N ARG A 87 -3.13 -0.29 -21.74
CA ARG A 87 -2.30 -1.49 -21.63
C ARG A 87 -1.07 -1.46 -22.53
N ASN A 88 -1.19 -0.86 -23.71
CA ASN A 88 -0.14 -0.83 -24.73
C ASN A 88 0.44 0.57 -24.94
N PHE A 89 0.21 1.51 -24.02
CA PHE A 89 0.65 2.89 -24.18
C PHE A 89 2.12 3.02 -23.80
N THR A 90 2.82 3.85 -24.55
CA THR A 90 4.21 4.26 -24.27
C THR A 90 4.27 5.37 -23.24
N ASP A 91 5.44 5.56 -22.61
CA ASP A 91 5.70 6.68 -21.70
C ASP A 91 5.33 8.04 -22.29
N GLU A 92 5.62 8.25 -23.57
CA GLU A 92 5.37 9.52 -24.26
C GLU A 92 3.86 9.73 -24.48
N GLU A 93 3.10 8.71 -24.86
CA GLU A 93 1.64 8.78 -24.97
C GLU A 93 0.99 9.09 -23.62
N LEU A 94 1.44 8.42 -22.57
CA LEU A 94 0.98 8.68 -21.21
C LEU A 94 1.31 10.10 -20.76
N LYS A 95 2.52 10.59 -21.04
CA LYS A 95 2.93 11.96 -20.74
C LYS A 95 2.06 13.00 -21.45
N ASN A 96 1.77 12.78 -22.73
CA ASN A 96 0.89 13.67 -23.49
C ASN A 96 -0.52 13.75 -22.89
N ILE A 97 -1.06 12.63 -22.37
CA ILE A 97 -2.33 12.61 -21.63
C ILE A 97 -2.23 13.45 -20.35
N ARG A 98 -1.19 13.22 -19.53
CA ARG A 98 -0.98 13.96 -18.27
C ARG A 98 -0.89 15.47 -18.51
N GLU A 99 -0.13 15.90 -19.52
CA GLU A 99 0.01 17.33 -19.86
C GLU A 99 -1.30 17.95 -20.35
N LYS A 100 -2.10 17.19 -21.10
CA LYS A 100 -3.45 17.63 -21.50
C LYS A 100 -4.35 17.81 -20.28
N TYR A 101 -4.38 16.82 -19.38
CA TYR A 101 -5.21 16.86 -18.19
C TYR A 101 -4.79 17.99 -17.25
N GLU A 102 -3.50 18.28 -17.15
CA GLU A 102 -2.98 19.44 -16.42
C GLU A 102 -3.51 20.76 -16.98
N LYS A 103 -3.38 20.98 -18.30
CA LYS A 103 -3.84 22.20 -18.98
C LYS A 103 -5.35 22.40 -18.84
N GLU A 104 -6.10 21.30 -18.79
CA GLU A 104 -7.56 21.30 -18.65
C GLU A 104 -8.03 21.32 -17.19
N ASN A 105 -7.13 21.40 -16.20
CA ASN A 105 -7.43 21.31 -14.76
C ASN A 105 -8.20 20.04 -14.36
N LYS A 106 -7.87 18.91 -15.00
CA LYS A 106 -8.47 17.58 -14.79
C LYS A 106 -7.60 16.63 -13.97
N LYS A 107 -6.64 17.15 -13.18
CA LYS A 107 -5.83 16.31 -12.30
C LYS A 107 -6.67 15.81 -11.14
N ASP A 108 -6.66 14.50 -10.93
CA ASP A 108 -7.24 13.90 -9.75
C ASP A 108 -6.43 14.32 -8.50
N LYS A 109 -7.13 14.51 -7.38
CA LYS A 109 -6.50 14.61 -6.06
C LYS A 109 -6.81 13.35 -5.29
N ILE A 110 -5.79 12.73 -4.71
CA ILE A 110 -5.92 11.40 -4.15
C ILE A 110 -5.42 11.39 -2.72
N GLU A 111 -6.22 10.80 -1.84
CA GLU A 111 -5.86 10.62 -0.45
C GLU A 111 -6.13 9.19 -0.05
N VAL A 112 -5.09 8.46 0.33
CA VAL A 112 -5.16 7.06 0.73
C VAL A 112 -4.97 6.97 2.24
N GLU A 113 -5.88 6.25 2.89
CA GLU A 113 -5.81 5.87 4.29
C GLU A 113 -5.51 4.36 4.39
N ILE A 114 -4.58 3.96 5.25
CA ILE A 114 -4.23 2.55 5.53
C ILE A 114 -4.59 2.23 6.98
N SER A 115 -5.27 1.10 7.18
CA SER A 115 -5.61 0.60 8.51
C SER A 115 -4.41 0.05 9.28
N LYS A 116 -4.57 -0.13 10.59
CA LYS A 116 -3.69 -1.04 11.33
C LYS A 116 -3.78 -2.46 10.78
N ILE A 117 -2.84 -3.30 11.16
CA ILE A 117 -2.81 -4.71 10.76
C ILE A 117 -3.69 -5.54 11.69
N TYR A 118 -4.54 -6.37 11.09
CA TYR A 118 -5.38 -7.34 11.78
C TYR A 118 -4.85 -8.74 11.55
N SER A 119 -4.92 -9.62 12.55
CA SER A 119 -4.45 -11.00 12.45
C SER A 119 -5.60 -11.98 12.70
N ASP A 120 -5.69 -13.01 11.88
CA ASP A 120 -6.61 -14.15 12.07
C ASP A 120 -5.92 -15.45 11.66
N GLY A 121 -5.54 -16.25 12.65
CA GLY A 121 -4.75 -17.46 12.45
C GLY A 121 -3.44 -17.16 11.70
N LYS A 122 -3.31 -17.72 10.50
CA LYS A 122 -2.11 -17.57 9.64
C LYS A 122 -2.16 -16.35 8.70
N TYR A 123 -3.26 -15.61 8.71
CA TYR A 123 -3.49 -14.49 7.80
C TYR A 123 -3.29 -13.17 8.54
N LYS A 124 -2.76 -12.19 7.80
CA LYS A 124 -2.80 -10.78 8.19
C LYS A 124 -3.65 -10.02 7.20
N TYR A 125 -4.42 -9.05 7.69
CA TYR A 125 -5.28 -8.21 6.86
C TYR A 125 -4.97 -6.74 7.07
N VAL A 126 -5.03 -5.99 5.98
CA VAL A 126 -4.94 -4.54 5.97
C VAL A 126 -6.06 -4.01 5.09
N PHE A 127 -6.70 -2.93 5.53
CA PHE A 127 -7.76 -2.27 4.80
C PHE A 127 -7.25 -0.93 4.31
N THR A 128 -7.64 -0.55 3.10
CA THR A 128 -7.37 0.78 2.57
C THR A 128 -8.64 1.45 2.11
N LYS A 129 -8.61 2.78 2.15
CA LYS A 129 -9.64 3.65 1.63
C LYS A 129 -8.96 4.77 0.86
N ALA A 130 -9.20 4.84 -0.44
CA ALA A 130 -8.70 5.91 -1.30
C ALA A 130 -9.87 6.84 -1.68
N ASN A 131 -9.77 8.11 -1.35
CA ASN A 131 -10.68 9.14 -1.82
C ASN A 131 -10.04 9.83 -3.03
N ILE A 132 -10.68 9.73 -4.19
CA ILE A 132 -10.21 10.32 -5.45
C ILE A 132 -11.19 11.42 -5.83
N ILE A 133 -10.74 12.67 -5.74
CA ILE A 133 -11.53 13.84 -6.10
C ILE A 133 -11.27 14.13 -7.59
N GLN A 134 -12.33 14.10 -8.38
CA GLN A 134 -12.29 14.26 -9.83
C GLN A 134 -12.95 15.60 -10.20
N PRO A 135 -12.17 16.66 -10.47
CA PRO A 135 -12.72 18.01 -10.64
C PRO A 135 -13.57 18.21 -11.91
N TYR A 136 -13.55 17.25 -12.84
CA TYR A 136 -14.21 17.33 -14.15
C TYR A 136 -15.37 16.34 -14.31
N MET A 137 -15.92 15.80 -13.23
CA MET A 137 -17.06 14.88 -13.34
C MET A 137 -18.25 15.58 -14.02
N PRO A 138 -18.83 15.02 -15.10
CA PRO A 138 -19.79 15.74 -15.94
C PRO A 138 -21.07 16.12 -15.17
N GLU A 139 -21.61 17.31 -15.48
CA GLU A 139 -22.73 17.97 -14.78
C GLU A 139 -24.02 17.11 -14.68
N ASN A 140 -24.15 16.07 -15.49
CA ASN A 140 -25.27 15.13 -15.46
C ASN A 140 -25.24 14.14 -14.28
N LYS A 141 -24.20 14.19 -13.44
CA LYS A 141 -24.09 13.43 -12.19
C LYS A 141 -24.13 14.38 -10.99
N GLU A 142 -25.29 14.99 -10.77
CA GLU A 142 -25.51 15.85 -9.60
C GLU A 142 -25.03 15.15 -8.31
N ASN A 143 -24.15 15.81 -7.57
CA ASN A 143 -23.60 15.37 -6.28
C ASN A 143 -22.52 14.28 -6.28
N ILE A 144 -21.96 13.90 -7.44
CA ILE A 144 -20.76 13.04 -7.47
C ILE A 144 -19.57 13.88 -7.92
N THR A 145 -18.59 14.03 -7.03
CA THR A 145 -17.37 14.82 -7.27
C THR A 145 -16.09 13.98 -7.20
N GLY A 146 -16.27 12.66 -7.17
CA GLY A 146 -15.18 11.71 -7.04
C GLY A 146 -15.65 10.29 -6.78
N ILE A 147 -14.66 9.42 -6.67
CA ILE A 147 -14.83 8.00 -6.35
C ILE A 147 -14.11 7.67 -5.04
N VAL A 148 -14.63 6.68 -4.33
CA VAL A 148 -13.98 6.09 -3.17
C VAL A 148 -13.71 4.62 -3.48
N ILE A 149 -12.46 4.21 -3.31
CA ILE A 149 -12.04 2.81 -3.48
C ILE A 149 -11.76 2.25 -2.09
N THR A 150 -12.41 1.15 -1.73
CA THR A 150 -12.08 0.39 -0.52
C THR A 150 -11.43 -0.92 -0.92
N ARG A 151 -10.39 -1.33 -0.18
CA ARG A 151 -9.71 -2.60 -0.42
C ARG A 151 -9.45 -3.35 0.88
N LYS A 152 -9.45 -4.68 0.77
CA LYS A 152 -8.95 -5.60 1.79
C LYS A 152 -7.79 -6.41 1.22
N TYR A 153 -6.60 -6.18 1.77
CA TYR A 153 -5.40 -6.94 1.48
C TYR A 153 -5.36 -8.16 2.40
N THR A 154 -5.16 -9.34 1.81
CA THR A 154 -4.92 -10.57 2.57
C THR A 154 -3.49 -11.01 2.37
N PHE A 155 -2.73 -11.11 3.47
CA PHE A 155 -1.35 -11.54 3.50
C PHE A 155 -1.22 -12.97 4.02
N VAL A 156 -0.32 -13.73 3.42
CA VAL A 156 0.11 -15.06 3.86
C VAL A 156 1.63 -15.13 3.91
N LYS A 157 2.16 -16.07 4.69
CA LYS A 157 3.58 -16.36 4.72
C LYS A 157 3.93 -17.37 3.61
N GLU A 158 4.76 -16.97 2.66
CA GLU A 158 5.31 -17.80 1.57
C GLU A 158 6.84 -17.74 1.64
N ASN A 159 7.53 -18.89 1.75
CA ASN A 159 8.99 -18.95 1.84
C ASN A 159 9.63 -18.07 2.94
N ASN A 160 8.96 -17.98 4.09
CA ASN A 160 9.28 -17.12 5.23
C ASN A 160 9.01 -15.61 5.07
N ASP A 161 8.56 -15.15 3.91
CA ASP A 161 8.20 -13.76 3.66
C ASP A 161 6.68 -13.57 3.66
N TRP A 162 6.22 -12.41 4.14
CA TRP A 162 4.81 -12.04 4.03
C TRP A 162 4.53 -11.54 2.62
N LYS A 163 3.55 -12.13 1.94
CA LYS A 163 3.17 -11.74 0.59
C LYS A 163 1.66 -11.57 0.47
N ILE A 164 1.25 -10.74 -0.47
CA ILE A 164 -0.17 -10.55 -0.76
C ILE A 164 -0.69 -11.79 -1.47
N GLN A 165 -1.70 -12.42 -0.88
CA GLN A 165 -2.40 -13.54 -1.50
C GLN A 165 -3.45 -13.05 -2.51
N TYR A 166 -4.24 -12.05 -2.11
CA TYR A 166 -5.25 -11.41 -2.94
C TYR A 166 -5.66 -10.06 -2.34
N ILE A 167 -6.29 -9.23 -3.18
CA ILE A 167 -6.87 -7.95 -2.82
C ILE A 167 -8.33 -7.99 -3.25
N ASP A 168 -9.23 -7.86 -2.28
CA ASP A 168 -10.64 -7.58 -2.58
C ASP A 168 -10.82 -6.07 -2.72
N GLN A 169 -11.62 -5.62 -3.69
CA GLN A 169 -11.78 -4.21 -4.02
C GLN A 169 -13.24 -3.88 -4.35
N ALA A 170 -13.72 -2.73 -3.88
CA ALA A 170 -14.99 -2.14 -4.31
C ALA A 170 -14.82 -0.65 -4.62
N LEU A 171 -15.62 -0.15 -5.56
CA LEU A 171 -15.68 1.26 -5.96
C LEU A 171 -17.04 1.85 -5.62
N TYR A 172 -17.03 3.06 -5.07
CA TYR A 172 -18.22 3.79 -4.68
C TYR A 172 -18.16 5.22 -5.21
N SER A 173 -19.32 5.80 -5.44
CA SER A 173 -19.44 7.26 -5.53
C SER A 173 -19.17 7.89 -4.16
N ASN A 174 -18.54 9.06 -4.15
CA ASN A 174 -18.13 9.73 -2.90
C ASN A 174 -19.29 10.24 -2.01
N ASN A 175 -20.53 10.13 -2.47
CA ASN A 175 -21.74 10.43 -1.69
C ASN A 175 -22.24 9.23 -0.85
N ILE A 176 -21.68 8.03 -1.04
CA ILE A 176 -21.99 6.86 -0.20
C ILE A 176 -21.25 7.00 1.13
N SER A 177 -21.95 6.76 2.26
CA SER A 177 -21.30 6.82 3.57
C SER A 177 -20.37 5.62 3.76
N PHE A 178 -19.24 5.88 4.43
CA PHE A 178 -18.15 4.92 4.55
C PHE A 178 -18.58 3.61 5.23
N GLU A 179 -19.50 3.68 6.21
CA GLU A 179 -20.00 2.53 6.97
C GLU A 179 -20.80 1.52 6.15
N LYS A 180 -21.30 1.96 4.98
CA LYS A 180 -22.04 1.14 4.02
C LYS A 180 -21.16 0.50 2.95
N MET A 181 -19.90 0.90 2.86
CA MET A 181 -18.95 0.35 1.90
C MET A 181 -18.49 -1.04 2.35
N GLU A 182 -18.14 -1.90 1.40
CA GLU A 182 -17.50 -3.18 1.64
C GLU A 182 -16.02 -2.96 2.00
N TYR A 183 -15.38 -3.99 2.55
CA TYR A 183 -13.95 -3.98 2.86
C TYR A 183 -13.51 -2.84 3.80
N ASN A 184 -14.36 -2.50 4.76
CA ASN A 184 -14.11 -1.47 5.78
C ASN A 184 -14.16 -2.00 7.22
N LYS A 185 -14.39 -3.30 7.41
CA LYS A 185 -14.63 -3.93 8.71
C LYS A 185 -13.78 -5.18 8.90
N PHE A 186 -13.33 -5.39 10.13
CA PHE A 186 -12.73 -6.62 10.62
C PHE A 186 -13.55 -7.13 11.81
N ASN A 187 -13.98 -8.39 11.80
CA ASN A 187 -14.85 -8.95 12.85
C ASN A 187 -16.10 -8.10 13.18
N ASN A 188 -16.73 -7.54 12.14
CA ASN A 188 -17.89 -6.63 12.21
C ASN A 188 -17.63 -5.24 12.84
N GLU A 189 -16.41 -4.94 13.25
CA GLU A 189 -15.99 -3.62 13.73
C GLU A 189 -15.31 -2.84 12.60
N LEU A 190 -15.51 -1.51 12.56
CA LEU A 190 -14.84 -0.67 11.56
C LEU A 190 -13.32 -0.75 11.71
N ALA A 191 -12.64 -0.82 10.57
CA ALA A 191 -11.20 -0.76 10.53
C ALA A 191 -10.69 0.60 11.04
N GLU A 192 -9.60 0.58 11.79
CA GLU A 192 -8.95 1.75 12.36
C GLU A 192 -7.82 2.20 11.43
N TYR A 193 -7.96 3.39 10.86
CA TYR A 193 -7.03 3.99 9.91
C TYR A 193 -5.95 4.80 10.64
N ILE A 194 -4.69 4.40 10.44
CA ILE A 194 -3.55 4.92 11.21
C ILE A 194 -2.51 5.62 10.34
N THR A 195 -2.59 5.49 9.03
CA THR A 195 -1.67 6.11 8.07
C THR A 195 -2.46 6.78 6.96
N LYS A 196 -1.96 7.91 6.48
CA LYS A 196 -2.60 8.74 5.47
C LYS A 196 -1.54 9.38 4.56
N PHE A 197 -1.74 9.34 3.25
CA PHE A 197 -0.77 9.89 2.28
C PHE A 197 -1.40 10.18 0.90
N ASP A 198 -0.72 11.01 0.10
CA ASP A 198 -1.02 11.20 -1.33
C ASP A 198 -0.10 10.29 -2.18
N PRO A 199 -0.64 9.34 -2.96
CA PRO A 199 0.17 8.42 -3.77
C PRO A 199 0.88 9.07 -4.96
N LEU A 200 0.51 10.29 -5.37
CA LEU A 200 1.10 11.00 -6.51
C LEU A 200 2.24 11.96 -6.13
N GLU A 201 2.38 12.31 -4.84
CA GLU A 201 3.46 13.19 -4.34
C GLU A 201 4.72 12.43 -3.88
N ASN A 202 4.73 11.09 -3.95
CA ASN A 202 5.82 10.21 -3.46
C ASN A 202 6.70 9.64 -4.58
#